data_AF-A0A443S5W4-F1
#
_entry.id   AF-A0A443S5W4-F1
#
_cell.length_a   1.000
_cell.length_b   1.000
_cell.length_c   1.000
_cell.angle_alpha   90.00
_cell.angle_beta   90.00
_cell.angle_gamma   90.00
#
_symmetry.space_group_name_H-M   'P 1'
#
loop_
_entity.id
_entity.type
_entity.pdbx_description
1 polymer ?
#
loop_
_entity_poly.entity_id
_entity_poly.type
_entity_poly.pdbx_seq_one_letter_code
_entity_poly.pdbx_strand_id
1 'polypeptide(L)'
;MFKLLKYFAFYTISLLLELFRITIYYSVIPFVPLIKYFIEEELKRNDIHDFTVKDDRIFQMIASSPIIGFMQAYINGYFECNNLLQLHEKLAKSRMTAVGFLHPYNFIKSDLKYYLRLQNQESAYEDGGKGYDVNIELIEKLFIGDCHGISCPYFRGAETLEEAYTESSFVIEDWQNYGNHFAIAFEKLYERIESQKDAVINKYGVQFYRGVQISNAMAYSGFLSRRAHVWHIVFSKNGIFGGYDSEN
;
A
#
# COMPACT_ATOMS: atom_id res chain seq x y z
N MET A 1 -1.23 -36.09 -3.08
CA MET A 1 -0.75 -35.72 -4.44
C MET A 1 -1.05 -34.26 -4.80
N PHE A 2 -2.30 -33.78 -4.66
CA PHE A 2 -2.69 -32.39 -4.97
C PHE A 2 -1.95 -31.30 -4.16
N LYS A 3 -1.74 -31.48 -2.85
CA LYS A 3 -0.97 -30.53 -2.03
C LYS A 3 0.48 -30.39 -2.51
N LEU A 4 1.13 -31.49 -2.89
CA LEU A 4 2.51 -31.47 -3.38
C LEU A 4 2.64 -30.72 -4.71
N LEU A 5 1.66 -30.86 -5.60
CA LEU A 5 1.60 -30.13 -6.87
C LEU A 5 1.34 -28.62 -6.66
N LYS A 6 0.45 -28.24 -5.73
CA LYS A 6 0.25 -26.83 -5.36
C LYS A 6 1.52 -26.22 -4.77
N TYR A 7 2.20 -26.93 -3.86
CA TYR A 7 3.49 -26.49 -3.31
C TYR A 7 4.56 -26.36 -4.38
N PHE A 8 4.69 -27.36 -5.26
CA PHE A 8 5.64 -27.32 -6.36
C PHE A 8 5.38 -26.11 -7.26
N ALA A 9 4.13 -25.90 -7.71
CA ALA A 9 3.73 -24.76 -8.51
C ALA A 9 4.00 -23.41 -7.81
N PHE A 10 3.70 -23.29 -6.52
CA PHE A 10 3.99 -22.09 -5.73
C PHE A 10 5.49 -21.78 -5.70
N TYR A 11 6.35 -22.76 -5.39
CA TYR A 11 7.79 -22.57 -5.38
C TYR A 11 8.35 -22.31 -6.78
N THR A 12 7.81 -22.94 -7.83
CA THR A 12 8.25 -22.67 -9.21
C THR A 12 7.88 -21.26 -9.63
N ILE A 13 6.67 -20.80 -9.32
CA ILE A 13 6.22 -19.42 -9.60
C ILE A 13 7.05 -18.43 -8.81
N SER A 14 7.31 -18.69 -7.53
CA SER A 14 8.13 -17.82 -6.67
C SER A 14 9.57 -17.71 -7.17
N LEU A 15 10.17 -18.83 -7.59
CA LEU A 15 11.50 -18.85 -8.22
C LEU A 15 11.50 -18.10 -9.55
N LEU A 16 10.49 -18.27 -10.41
CA LEU A 16 10.37 -17.54 -11.67
C LEU A 16 10.22 -16.04 -11.44
N LEU A 17 9.45 -15.61 -10.42
CA LEU A 17 9.33 -14.21 -10.04
C LEU A 17 10.64 -13.63 -9.52
N GLU A 18 11.42 -14.39 -8.75
CA GLU A 18 12.76 -13.97 -8.30
C GLU A 18 13.76 -13.89 -9.46
N LEU A 19 13.81 -14.89 -10.34
CA LEU A 19 14.65 -14.85 -11.54
C LEU A 19 14.26 -13.68 -12.44
N PHE A 20 12.96 -13.38 -12.55
CA PHE A 20 12.46 -12.24 -13.30
C PHE A 20 12.86 -10.90 -12.64
N ARG A 21 12.75 -10.80 -11.31
CA ARG A 21 13.22 -9.63 -10.54
C ARG A 21 14.71 -9.40 -10.76
N ILE A 22 15.51 -10.46 -10.72
CA ILE A 22 16.95 -10.44 -10.99
C ILE A 22 17.20 -9.98 -12.44
N THR A 23 16.45 -10.51 -13.41
CA THR A 23 16.60 -10.15 -14.82
C THR A 23 16.30 -8.67 -15.05
N ILE A 24 15.22 -8.14 -14.45
CA ILE A 24 14.92 -6.70 -14.47
C ILE A 24 16.06 -5.92 -13.83
N TYR A 25 16.52 -6.35 -12.65
CA TYR A 25 17.56 -5.65 -11.90
C TYR A 25 18.86 -5.48 -12.69
N TYR A 26 19.25 -6.50 -13.47
CA TYR A 26 20.44 -6.43 -14.33
C TYR A 26 20.17 -5.75 -15.67
N SER A 27 18.95 -5.88 -16.24
CA SER A 27 18.62 -5.28 -17.54
C SER A 27 18.50 -3.75 -17.48
N VAL A 28 18.30 -3.16 -16.30
CA VAL A 28 18.22 -1.70 -16.11
C VAL A 28 19.58 -1.03 -15.93
N ILE A 29 20.66 -1.80 -15.71
CA ILE A 29 22.03 -1.26 -15.53
C ILE A 29 22.45 -0.30 -16.65
N PRO A 30 22.26 -0.61 -17.95
CA PRO A 30 22.64 0.30 -19.03
C PRO A 30 21.91 1.65 -18.99
N PHE A 31 20.73 1.70 -18.35
CA PHE A 31 19.91 2.91 -18.23
C PHE A 31 20.18 3.70 -16.94
N VAL A 32 21.00 3.19 -16.02
CA VAL A 32 21.34 3.87 -14.75
C VAL A 32 21.86 5.31 -14.94
N PRO A 33 22.77 5.61 -15.90
CA PRO A 33 23.22 6.99 -16.11
C PRO A 33 22.08 7.94 -16.49
N LEU A 34 21.12 7.46 -17.30
CA LEU A 34 19.95 8.24 -17.70
C LEU A 34 19.01 8.47 -16.51
N ILE A 35 18.78 7.44 -15.69
CA ILE A 35 17.97 7.55 -14.47
C ILE A 35 18.61 8.52 -13.46
N LYS A 36 19.94 8.45 -13.29
CA LYS A 36 20.69 9.39 -12.47
C LYS A 36 20.48 10.83 -12.92
N TYR A 37 20.65 11.09 -14.22
CA TYR A 37 20.38 12.41 -14.80
C TYR A 37 18.95 12.88 -14.53
N PHE A 38 17.95 12.04 -14.77
CA PHE A 38 16.54 12.40 -14.53
C PHE A 38 16.26 12.71 -13.06
N ILE A 39 16.80 11.93 -12.12
CA ILE A 39 16.61 12.17 -10.69
C ILE A 39 17.29 13.46 -10.27
N GLU A 40 18.53 13.70 -10.68
CA GLU A 40 19.26 14.92 -10.36
C GLU A 40 18.55 16.18 -10.91
N GLU A 41 18.04 16.11 -12.15
CA GLU A 41 17.26 17.22 -12.74
C GLU A 41 15.93 17.45 -12.02
N GLU A 42 15.21 16.41 -11.60
CA GLU A 42 13.98 16.58 -10.82
C GLU A 42 14.28 17.11 -9.40
N LEU A 43 15.36 16.67 -8.76
CA LEU A 43 15.79 17.24 -7.48
C LEU A 43 16.09 18.73 -7.60
N LYS A 44 16.82 19.15 -8.65
CA LYS A 44 17.08 20.56 -8.96
C LYS A 44 15.79 21.33 -9.25
N ARG A 45 14.91 20.81 -10.11
CA ARG A 45 13.67 21.49 -10.51
C ARG A 45 12.74 21.75 -9.33
N ASN A 46 12.72 20.84 -8.36
CA ASN A 46 11.89 20.97 -7.17
C ASN A 46 12.64 21.65 -6.01
N ASP A 47 13.84 22.21 -6.23
CA ASP A 47 14.61 22.93 -5.19
C ASP A 47 14.93 22.03 -3.97
N ILE A 48 15.27 20.76 -4.21
CA ILE A 48 15.59 19.78 -3.18
C ILE A 48 17.11 19.69 -3.05
N HIS A 49 17.67 20.41 -2.07
CA HIS A 49 19.12 20.44 -1.84
C HIS A 49 19.61 19.49 -0.74
N ASP A 50 18.71 19.03 0.12
CA ASP A 50 19.06 18.17 1.25
C ASP A 50 19.27 16.70 0.88
N PHE A 51 19.07 16.31 -0.37
CA PHE A 51 19.22 14.92 -0.81
C PHE A 51 20.67 14.60 -1.14
N THR A 52 21.33 13.81 -0.28
CA THR A 52 22.73 13.43 -0.45
C THR A 52 22.85 11.95 -0.78
N VAL A 53 23.34 11.63 -1.97
CA VAL A 53 23.66 10.25 -2.38
C VAL A 53 24.95 9.81 -1.68
N LYS A 54 24.89 8.68 -0.98
CA LYS A 54 26.05 8.01 -0.37
C LYS A 54 26.53 6.84 -1.22
N ASP A 55 25.63 6.25 -2.00
CA ASP A 55 25.91 5.06 -2.81
C ASP A 55 25.07 5.07 -4.10
N ASP A 56 25.75 4.97 -5.25
CA ASP A 56 25.13 5.00 -6.58
C ASP A 56 24.18 3.81 -6.85
N ARG A 57 24.20 2.75 -6.03
CA ARG A 57 23.23 1.63 -6.12
C ARG A 57 21.78 2.09 -5.99
N ILE A 58 21.53 3.26 -5.38
CA ILE A 58 20.20 3.88 -5.34
C ILE A 58 19.56 4.00 -6.72
N PHE A 59 20.33 4.40 -7.74
CA PHE A 59 19.81 4.64 -9.08
C PHE A 59 19.35 3.35 -9.73
N GLN A 60 20.11 2.27 -9.55
CA GLN A 60 19.73 0.94 -10.00
C GLN A 60 18.48 0.42 -9.26
N MET A 61 18.39 0.66 -7.95
CA MET A 61 17.24 0.24 -7.16
C MET A 61 15.96 0.96 -7.58
N ILE A 62 16.02 2.28 -7.75
CA ILE A 62 14.90 3.08 -8.25
C ILE A 62 14.52 2.65 -9.67
N ALA A 63 15.52 2.40 -10.53
CA ALA A 63 15.30 1.90 -11.88
C ALA A 63 14.74 0.47 -11.94
N SER A 64 14.85 -0.32 -10.86
CA SER A 64 14.29 -1.68 -10.80
C SER A 64 12.90 -1.70 -10.19
N SER A 65 12.68 -0.88 -9.17
CA SER A 65 11.38 -0.69 -8.52
C SER A 65 11.33 0.74 -7.94
N PRO A 66 10.61 1.67 -8.57
CA PRO A 66 10.70 3.09 -8.22
C PRO A 66 10.40 3.39 -6.75
N ILE A 67 9.29 2.84 -6.23
CA ILE A 67 8.85 3.10 -4.85
C ILE A 67 9.64 2.24 -3.85
N ILE A 68 9.65 0.93 -4.05
CA ILE A 68 10.28 -0.01 -3.11
C ILE A 68 11.80 0.17 -3.10
N GLY A 69 12.41 0.35 -4.26
CA GLY A 69 13.84 0.60 -4.40
C GLY A 69 14.26 1.91 -3.73
N PHE A 70 13.46 2.97 -3.87
CA PHE A 70 13.69 4.22 -3.13
C PHE A 70 13.59 4.02 -1.62
N MET A 71 12.56 3.33 -1.12
CA MET A 71 12.40 3.02 0.30
C MET A 71 13.58 2.21 0.84
N GLN A 72 13.93 1.14 0.15
CA GLN A 72 15.00 0.24 0.56
C GLN A 72 16.37 0.93 0.50
N ALA A 73 16.60 1.81 -0.48
CA ALA A 73 17.82 2.61 -0.54
C ALA A 73 17.96 3.53 0.68
N TYR A 74 16.86 4.12 1.16
CA TYR A 74 16.88 4.89 2.40
C TYR A 74 17.17 4.00 3.60
N ILE A 75 16.48 2.86 3.73
CA ILE A 75 16.67 1.90 4.84
C ILE A 75 18.12 1.40 4.91
N ASN A 76 18.72 1.12 3.75
CA ASN A 76 20.10 0.65 3.63
C ASN A 76 21.14 1.79 3.77
N GLY A 77 20.71 3.05 3.77
CA GLY A 77 21.60 4.20 3.90
C GLY A 77 22.35 4.61 2.64
N TYR A 78 21.83 4.28 1.47
CA TYR A 78 22.42 4.67 0.18
C TYR A 78 22.20 6.15 -0.14
N PHE A 79 21.29 6.81 0.57
CA PHE A 79 21.19 8.26 0.60
C PHE A 79 20.76 8.75 1.99
N GLU A 80 21.00 10.03 2.23
CA GLU A 80 20.52 10.77 3.39
C GLU A 80 19.73 11.99 2.94
N CYS A 81 18.77 12.39 3.76
CA CYS A 81 17.98 13.59 3.55
C CYS A 81 17.66 14.22 4.90
N ASN A 82 17.96 15.51 5.06
CA ASN A 82 17.71 16.25 6.30
C ASN A 82 16.21 16.39 6.57
N ASN A 83 15.42 16.70 5.54
CA ASN A 83 13.97 16.87 5.64
C ASN A 83 13.23 15.88 4.73
N LEU A 84 12.99 14.68 5.24
CA LEU A 84 12.33 13.62 4.49
C LEU A 84 10.87 13.94 4.16
N LEU A 85 10.17 14.68 5.04
CA LEU A 85 8.80 15.13 4.82
C LEU A 85 8.72 16.10 3.63
N GLN A 86 9.59 17.12 3.60
CA GLN A 86 9.65 18.09 2.50
C GLN A 86 10.04 17.41 1.19
N LEU A 87 10.99 16.48 1.22
CA LEU A 87 11.34 15.67 0.05
C LEU A 87 10.10 14.99 -0.52
N HIS A 88 9.32 14.32 0.32
CA HIS A 88 8.15 13.56 -0.16
C HIS A 88 6.99 14.45 -0.56
N GLU A 89 6.79 15.60 0.09
CA GLU A 89 5.81 16.59 -0.36
C GLU A 89 6.15 17.09 -1.77
N LYS A 90 7.41 17.46 -2.01
CA LYS A 90 7.88 17.95 -3.32
C LYS A 90 7.80 16.86 -4.38
N LEU A 91 8.23 15.64 -4.07
CA LEU A 91 8.12 14.48 -4.96
C LEU A 91 6.66 14.12 -5.28
N ALA A 92 5.74 14.32 -4.35
CA ALA A 92 4.33 14.06 -4.64
C ALA A 92 3.71 15.11 -5.57
N LYS A 93 4.23 16.34 -5.60
CA LYS A 93 3.82 17.35 -6.57
C LYS A 93 4.52 17.17 -7.93
N SER A 94 5.57 16.35 -8.00
CA SER A 94 6.36 16.16 -9.22
C SER A 94 5.75 15.13 -10.18
N ARG A 95 6.16 15.22 -11.45
CA ARG A 95 5.79 14.26 -12.50
C ARG A 95 6.43 12.87 -12.31
N MET A 96 7.39 12.71 -11.39
CA MET A 96 8.05 11.42 -11.15
C MET A 96 7.07 10.33 -10.71
N THR A 97 5.98 10.69 -10.02
CA THR A 97 4.97 9.70 -9.64
C THR A 97 4.28 9.09 -10.87
N ALA A 98 4.08 9.88 -11.94
CA ALA A 98 3.50 9.39 -13.19
C ALA A 98 4.45 8.44 -13.95
N VAL A 99 5.76 8.67 -13.89
CA VAL A 99 6.78 7.81 -14.52
C VAL A 99 6.90 6.46 -13.80
N GLY A 100 6.67 6.43 -12.48
CA GLY A 100 6.63 5.19 -11.70
C GLY A 100 5.52 4.22 -12.12
N PHE A 101 4.35 4.71 -12.57
CA PHE A 101 3.25 3.87 -13.06
C PHE A 101 3.58 3.14 -14.37
N LEU A 102 4.42 3.73 -15.22
CA LEU A 102 4.83 3.14 -16.50
C LEU A 102 6.00 2.15 -16.36
N HIS A 103 6.46 1.91 -15.13
CA HIS A 103 7.61 1.04 -14.89
C HIS A 103 7.26 -0.43 -15.21
N PRO A 104 8.07 -1.17 -15.99
CA PRO A 104 7.79 -2.55 -16.41
C PRO A 104 7.48 -3.49 -15.24
N TYR A 105 8.14 -3.30 -14.10
CA TYR A 105 7.86 -4.06 -12.87
C TYR A 105 6.44 -3.86 -12.33
N ASN A 106 5.91 -2.62 -12.39
CA ASN A 106 4.56 -2.32 -11.90
C ASN A 106 3.50 -2.86 -12.88
N PHE A 107 3.68 -2.65 -14.19
CA PHE A 107 2.84 -3.25 -15.23
C PHE A 107 2.74 -4.78 -15.08
N ILE A 108 3.85 -5.46 -14.76
CA ILE A 108 3.85 -6.92 -14.61
C ILE A 108 3.29 -7.36 -13.26
N LYS A 109 3.54 -6.63 -12.16
CA LYS A 109 3.04 -7.02 -10.84
C LYS A 109 1.53 -6.82 -10.68
N SER A 110 0.97 -5.72 -11.21
CA SER A 110 -0.48 -5.45 -11.14
C SER A 110 -1.21 -6.04 -12.34
N ASP A 111 -0.74 -5.75 -13.56
CA ASP A 111 -1.55 -5.97 -14.74
C ASP A 111 -1.34 -7.37 -15.30
N LEU A 112 -0.11 -7.92 -15.29
CA LEU A 112 0.10 -9.30 -15.73
C LEU A 112 -0.60 -10.31 -14.81
N LYS A 113 -0.62 -10.09 -13.48
CA LYS A 113 -1.40 -10.95 -12.57
C LYS A 113 -2.91 -10.82 -12.79
N TYR A 114 -3.40 -9.63 -13.14
CA TYR A 114 -4.79 -9.38 -13.50
C TYR A 114 -5.16 -10.04 -14.85
N TYR A 115 -4.36 -9.81 -15.90
CA TYR A 115 -4.55 -10.36 -17.25
C TYR A 115 -4.35 -11.87 -17.32
N LEU A 116 -3.42 -12.43 -16.54
CA LEU A 116 -3.25 -13.89 -16.39
C LEU A 116 -4.22 -14.52 -15.38
N ARG A 117 -5.13 -13.73 -14.76
CA ARG A 117 -6.06 -14.16 -13.69
C ARG A 117 -5.37 -14.91 -12.53
N LEU A 118 -4.13 -14.55 -12.24
CA LEU A 118 -3.34 -15.06 -11.11
C LEU A 118 -3.72 -14.38 -9.80
N GLN A 119 -4.34 -13.19 -9.85
CA GLN A 119 -5.07 -12.66 -8.70
C GLN A 119 -6.50 -13.18 -8.72
N ASN A 120 -6.70 -14.30 -8.03
CA ASN A 120 -8.00 -14.85 -7.71
C ASN A 120 -8.20 -14.79 -6.18
N GLN A 121 -9.43 -15.08 -5.74
CA GLN A 121 -9.82 -15.01 -4.33
C GLN A 121 -8.89 -15.86 -3.42
N GLU A 122 -8.45 -17.05 -3.89
CA GLU A 122 -7.48 -17.90 -3.17
C GLU A 122 -6.11 -17.20 -3.00
N SER A 123 -5.64 -16.46 -4.01
CA SER A 123 -4.31 -15.82 -3.98
C SER A 123 -4.30 -14.55 -3.13
N ALA A 124 -5.41 -13.79 -3.12
CA ALA A 124 -5.60 -12.66 -2.20
C ALA A 124 -5.70 -13.13 -0.74
N TYR A 125 -6.34 -14.27 -0.53
CA TYR A 125 -6.43 -14.96 0.75
C TYR A 125 -5.06 -15.47 1.23
N GLU A 126 -4.21 -16.02 0.36
CA GLU A 126 -2.85 -16.42 0.78
C GLU A 126 -1.92 -15.24 1.15
N ASP A 127 -2.05 -14.10 0.47
CA ASP A 127 -1.15 -12.94 0.64
C ASP A 127 -1.51 -12.06 1.85
N GLY A 128 -2.79 -12.01 2.24
CA GLY A 128 -3.28 -11.20 3.37
C GLY A 128 -4.35 -11.84 4.26
N GLY A 129 -5.05 -12.86 3.76
CA GLY A 129 -6.11 -13.59 4.49
C GLY A 129 -5.56 -14.66 5.44
N LYS A 130 -4.42 -15.30 5.13
CA LYS A 130 -3.85 -16.45 5.84
C LYS A 130 -3.59 -16.22 7.35
N GLY A 131 -3.44 -14.95 7.75
CA GLY A 131 -3.33 -14.54 9.16
C GLY A 131 -4.66 -14.56 9.93
N TYR A 132 -5.79 -14.70 9.23
CA TYR A 132 -7.15 -14.76 9.75
C TYR A 132 -7.75 -16.19 9.67
N ASP A 133 -6.99 -17.17 9.15
CA ASP A 133 -7.39 -18.56 8.85
C ASP A 133 -7.61 -19.47 10.08
N VAL A 134 -8.03 -18.91 11.21
CA VAL A 134 -8.54 -19.74 12.29
C VAL A 134 -9.98 -20.14 11.93
N ASN A 135 -10.11 -21.24 11.18
CA ASN A 135 -11.30 -22.09 11.02
C ASN A 135 -12.52 -21.49 10.28
N ILE A 136 -12.31 -20.78 9.16
CA ILE A 136 -13.39 -20.19 8.34
C ILE A 136 -14.26 -21.22 7.62
N GLU A 137 -13.72 -22.33 7.10
CA GLU A 137 -14.49 -23.28 6.28
C GLU A 137 -15.56 -24.05 7.09
N LEU A 138 -15.28 -24.33 8.37
CA LEU A 138 -16.26 -24.86 9.32
C LEU A 138 -17.29 -23.78 9.69
N ILE A 139 -16.87 -22.51 9.76
CA ILE A 139 -17.74 -21.39 10.10
C ILE A 139 -18.68 -21.01 8.94
N GLU A 140 -18.19 -20.93 7.70
CA GLU A 140 -19.01 -20.63 6.52
C GLU A 140 -20.07 -21.71 6.30
N LYS A 141 -19.69 -22.99 6.44
CA LYS A 141 -20.60 -24.11 6.19
C LYS A 141 -21.59 -24.39 7.32
N LEU A 142 -21.27 -24.00 8.57
CA LEU A 142 -22.19 -24.16 9.72
C LEU A 142 -22.95 -22.88 10.09
N PHE A 143 -22.45 -21.68 9.76
CA PHE A 143 -23.05 -20.41 10.20
C PHE A 143 -23.57 -19.50 9.07
N ILE A 144 -23.12 -19.66 7.82
CA ILE A 144 -23.43 -18.70 6.74
C ILE A 144 -24.27 -19.34 5.61
N GLY A 145 -24.12 -20.64 5.31
CA GLY A 145 -24.96 -21.31 4.30
C GLY A 145 -24.79 -20.72 2.89
N ASP A 146 -25.82 -20.78 2.03
CA ASP A 146 -25.83 -20.20 0.67
C ASP A 146 -25.91 -18.66 0.66
N CYS A 147 -25.79 -18.01 1.83
CA CYS A 147 -25.89 -16.57 1.99
C CYS A 147 -24.53 -15.92 1.73
N HIS A 148 -24.31 -15.27 0.58
CA HIS A 148 -23.02 -14.64 0.25
C HIS A 148 -22.72 -13.30 0.96
N GLY A 149 -23.39 -12.98 2.07
CA GLY A 149 -23.21 -11.74 2.83
C GLY A 149 -22.31 -11.90 4.06
N ILE A 150 -21.25 -11.09 4.17
CA ILE A 150 -20.33 -11.06 5.34
C ILE A 150 -20.77 -9.99 6.37
N SER A 151 -21.82 -9.23 6.08
CA SER A 151 -22.40 -8.24 7.00
C SER A 151 -23.47 -8.86 7.91
N CYS A 152 -23.76 -8.27 9.08
CA CYS A 152 -24.72 -8.83 10.04
C CYS A 152 -26.13 -9.07 9.44
N PRO A 153 -26.73 -10.28 9.59
CA PRO A 153 -28.09 -10.54 9.14
C PRO A 153 -29.10 -9.80 10.02
N TYR A 154 -30.13 -9.22 9.41
CA TYR A 154 -31.14 -8.41 10.11
C TYR A 154 -32.54 -9.03 10.03
N PHE A 155 -33.02 -9.57 11.14
CA PHE A 155 -34.22 -10.42 11.25
C PHE A 155 -35.57 -9.70 11.44
N ARG A 156 -35.71 -8.41 11.08
CA ARG A 156 -37.00 -7.74 11.24
C ARG A 156 -37.93 -8.04 10.06
N GLY A 157 -38.73 -9.10 10.20
CA GLY A 157 -39.69 -9.57 9.19
C GLY A 157 -39.14 -10.62 8.23
N ALA A 158 -37.88 -11.04 8.40
CA ALA A 158 -37.31 -12.19 7.72
C ALA A 158 -37.53 -13.44 8.57
N GLU A 159 -38.08 -14.50 7.98
CA GLU A 159 -38.29 -15.79 8.66
C GLU A 159 -37.11 -16.74 8.41
N THR A 160 -36.30 -16.46 7.38
CA THR A 160 -35.13 -17.25 7.00
C THR A 160 -33.85 -16.41 6.95
N LEU A 161 -32.70 -17.08 7.03
CA LEU A 161 -31.39 -16.43 7.00
C LEU A 161 -31.15 -15.80 5.63
N GLU A 162 -31.54 -16.48 4.54
CA GLU A 162 -31.43 -16.01 3.17
C GLU A 162 -32.23 -14.71 2.91
N GLU A 163 -33.42 -14.58 3.49
CA GLU A 163 -34.24 -13.34 3.44
C GLU A 163 -33.61 -12.18 4.22
N ALA A 164 -32.85 -12.47 5.28
CA ALA A 164 -32.13 -11.45 6.03
C ALA A 164 -30.92 -10.89 5.25
N TYR A 165 -30.47 -11.60 4.21
CA TYR A 165 -29.33 -11.25 3.35
C TYR A 165 -29.72 -10.73 1.96
N THR A 166 -31.00 -10.79 1.54
CA THR A 166 -31.43 -10.22 0.26
C THR A 166 -31.39 -8.69 0.29
N GLU A 167 -30.70 -8.12 -0.70
CA GLU A 167 -30.27 -6.72 -0.77
C GLU A 167 -31.39 -5.72 -0.46
N SER A 168 -31.20 -4.94 0.61
CA SER A 168 -31.85 -3.64 0.77
C SER A 168 -30.84 -2.57 0.38
N SER A 169 -31.17 -1.76 -0.63
CA SER A 169 -30.35 -0.63 -1.06
C SER A 169 -30.19 0.36 0.09
N PHE A 170 -29.03 0.36 0.75
CA PHE A 170 -28.72 1.36 1.75
C PHE A 170 -28.70 2.75 1.12
N VAL A 171 -29.23 3.74 1.83
CA VAL A 171 -29.06 5.16 1.51
C VAL A 171 -27.73 5.60 2.10
N ILE A 172 -26.85 6.22 1.29
CA ILE A 172 -25.68 6.91 1.82
C ILE A 172 -26.16 8.20 2.47
N GLU A 173 -26.07 8.25 3.78
CA GLU A 173 -26.49 9.40 4.59
C GLU A 173 -25.38 10.43 4.70
N ASP A 174 -24.13 9.98 4.74
CA ASP A 174 -22.97 10.86 4.83
C ASP A 174 -21.74 10.21 4.20
N TRP A 175 -20.86 11.04 3.66
CA TRP A 175 -19.58 10.61 3.11
C TRP A 175 -18.53 11.69 3.37
N GLN A 176 -17.72 11.42 4.39
CA GLN A 176 -16.69 12.35 4.85
C GLN A 176 -15.30 11.89 4.45
N ASN A 177 -14.47 12.82 4.01
CA ASN A 177 -13.09 12.56 3.62
C ASN A 177 -12.10 13.12 4.65
N TYR A 178 -11.47 12.22 5.40
CA TYR A 178 -10.51 12.53 6.46
C TYR A 178 -9.04 12.49 6.01
N GLY A 179 -8.77 12.41 4.70
CA GLY A 179 -7.40 12.28 4.19
C GLY A 179 -6.44 13.35 4.72
N ASN A 180 -6.86 14.63 4.81
CA ASN A 180 -5.97 15.68 5.33
C ASN A 180 -5.67 15.53 6.83
N HIS A 181 -6.62 15.02 7.62
CA HIS A 181 -6.40 14.74 9.04
C HIS A 181 -5.35 13.64 9.21
N PHE A 182 -5.36 12.63 8.34
CA PHE A 182 -4.32 11.61 8.31
C PHE A 182 -2.95 12.17 7.93
N ALA A 183 -2.87 13.11 6.98
CA ALA A 183 -1.61 13.80 6.70
C ALA A 183 -1.05 14.46 7.98
N ILE A 184 -1.86 15.27 8.68
CA ILE A 184 -1.46 15.91 9.94
C ILE A 184 -1.04 14.86 10.98
N ALA A 185 -1.77 13.76 11.11
CA ALA A 185 -1.43 12.68 12.05
C ALA A 185 -0.07 12.05 11.74
N PHE A 186 0.23 11.78 10.47
CA PHE A 186 1.52 11.22 10.05
C PHE A 186 2.69 12.19 10.21
N GLU A 187 2.46 13.49 10.01
CA GLU A 187 3.46 14.53 10.32
C GLU A 187 3.80 14.52 11.82
N LYS A 188 2.78 14.52 12.70
CA LYS A 188 2.99 14.48 14.15
C LYS A 188 3.59 13.18 14.64
N LEU A 189 3.26 12.07 14.01
CA LEU A 189 3.88 10.78 14.32
C LEU A 189 5.35 10.76 13.89
N TYR A 190 5.68 11.32 12.72
CA TYR A 190 7.05 11.49 12.24
C TYR A 190 7.90 12.29 13.24
N GLU A 191 7.43 13.49 13.63
CA GLU A 191 8.10 14.36 14.62
C GLU A 191 8.36 13.62 15.94
N ARG A 192 7.37 12.87 16.43
CA ARG A 192 7.48 12.10 17.68
C ARG A 192 8.48 10.95 17.59
N ILE A 193 8.54 10.25 16.46
CA ILE A 193 9.51 9.15 16.26
C ILE A 193 10.92 9.74 16.16
N GLU A 194 11.08 10.87 15.49
CA GLU A 194 12.35 11.57 15.38
C GLU A 194 12.85 12.04 16.76
N SER A 195 11.97 12.58 17.60
CA SER A 195 12.33 12.98 18.97
C SER A 195 12.73 11.80 19.87
N GLN A 196 12.41 10.56 19.48
CA GLN A 196 12.75 9.33 20.20
C GLN A 196 13.76 8.47 19.44
N LYS A 197 14.47 9.05 18.46
CA LYS A 197 15.40 8.36 17.57
C LYS A 197 16.36 7.42 18.29
N ASP A 198 17.08 7.91 19.30
CA ASP A 198 18.10 7.10 19.98
C ASP A 198 17.48 5.91 20.73
N ALA A 199 16.32 6.10 21.37
CA ALA A 199 15.62 5.02 22.04
C ALA A 199 15.13 3.93 21.07
N VAL A 200 14.59 4.33 19.91
CA VAL A 200 14.14 3.40 18.86
C VAL A 200 15.33 2.66 18.26
N ILE A 201 16.41 3.37 17.92
CA ILE A 201 17.61 2.76 17.33
C ILE A 201 18.25 1.78 18.32
N ASN A 202 18.37 2.14 19.60
CA ASN A 202 18.97 1.27 20.61
C ASN A 202 18.17 -0.02 20.83
N LYS A 203 16.85 0.02 20.69
CA LYS A 203 15.98 -1.14 20.92
C LYS A 203 15.74 -1.99 19.68
N TYR A 204 15.59 -1.38 18.50
CA TYR A 204 15.13 -2.05 17.28
C TYR A 204 16.13 -1.94 16.11
N GLY A 205 17.19 -1.15 16.25
CA GLY A 205 18.22 -0.95 15.24
C GLY A 205 17.91 0.18 14.25
N VAL A 206 18.97 0.63 13.57
CA VAL A 206 18.91 1.78 12.64
C VAL A 206 18.04 1.50 11.41
N GLN A 207 18.04 0.26 10.90
CA GLN A 207 17.23 -0.10 9.72
C GLN A 207 15.73 -0.01 10.03
N PHE A 208 15.32 -0.47 11.22
CA PHE A 208 13.93 -0.35 11.67
C PHE A 208 13.53 1.12 11.78
N TYR A 209 14.34 1.96 12.44
CA TYR A 209 14.10 3.39 12.53
C TYR A 209 13.91 4.03 11.15
N ARG A 210 14.83 3.76 10.21
CA ARG A 210 14.75 4.29 8.84
C ARG A 210 13.50 3.80 8.10
N GLY A 211 13.13 2.53 8.27
CA GLY A 211 11.93 1.95 7.66
C GLY A 211 10.65 2.60 8.15
N VAL A 212 10.54 2.84 9.46
CA VAL A 212 9.40 3.54 10.04
C VAL A 212 9.38 5.01 9.59
N GLN A 213 10.52 5.70 9.60
CA GLN A 213 10.62 7.11 9.19
C GLN A 213 10.17 7.33 7.74
N ILE A 214 10.69 6.53 6.80
CA ILE A 214 10.31 6.69 5.39
C ILE A 214 8.86 6.30 5.14
N SER A 215 8.35 5.28 5.83
CA SER A 215 6.95 4.87 5.69
C SER A 215 6.00 5.97 6.17
N ASN A 216 6.33 6.67 7.27
CA ASN A 216 5.55 7.81 7.76
C ASN A 216 5.63 9.00 6.79
N ALA A 217 6.81 9.34 6.27
CA ALA A 217 6.96 10.43 5.32
C ALA A 217 6.19 10.17 4.01
N MET A 218 6.14 8.92 3.56
CA MET A 218 5.36 8.50 2.39
C MET A 218 3.86 8.55 2.64
N ALA A 219 3.41 8.06 3.80
CA ALA A 219 2.01 8.14 4.17
C ALA A 219 1.54 9.59 4.28
N TYR A 220 2.30 10.44 4.99
CA TYR A 220 2.09 11.90 5.05
C TYR A 220 1.87 12.49 3.67
N SER A 221 2.83 12.28 2.76
CA SER A 221 2.77 12.84 1.42
C SER A 221 1.62 12.27 0.57
N GLY A 222 1.33 10.97 0.69
CA GLY A 222 0.22 10.33 -0.01
C GLY A 222 -1.14 10.95 0.34
N PHE A 223 -1.37 11.19 1.63
CA PHE A 223 -2.58 11.85 2.12
C PHE A 223 -2.61 13.35 1.80
N LEU A 224 -1.49 14.06 1.99
CA LEU A 224 -1.37 15.49 1.70
C LEU A 224 -1.62 15.80 0.22
N SER A 225 -1.08 14.98 -0.67
CA SER A 225 -1.20 15.12 -2.13
C SER A 225 -2.50 14.57 -2.72
N ARG A 226 -3.44 14.11 -1.88
CA ARG A 226 -4.75 13.56 -2.30
C ARG A 226 -4.63 12.34 -3.22
N ARG A 227 -3.57 11.54 -3.03
CA ARG A 227 -3.39 10.24 -3.69
C ARG A 227 -3.88 9.09 -2.82
N ALA A 228 -3.96 9.30 -1.52
CA ALA A 228 -4.63 8.45 -0.57
C ALA A 228 -5.78 9.22 0.09
N HIS A 229 -6.87 8.51 0.38
CA HIS A 229 -8.04 9.03 1.06
C HIS A 229 -8.44 8.10 2.19
N VAL A 230 -9.07 8.67 3.21
CA VAL A 230 -9.78 7.91 4.23
C VAL A 230 -11.21 8.41 4.22
N TRP A 231 -12.14 7.48 4.02
CA TRP A 231 -13.56 7.79 3.97
C TRP A 231 -14.27 7.19 5.16
N HIS A 232 -15.07 8.02 5.83
CA HIS A 232 -16.14 7.54 6.69
C HIS A 232 -17.44 7.70 5.91
N ILE A 233 -18.14 6.58 5.71
CA ILE A 233 -19.39 6.54 4.97
C ILE A 233 -20.46 6.01 5.91
N VAL A 234 -21.51 6.80 6.10
CA VAL A 234 -22.66 6.46 6.94
C VAL A 234 -23.76 5.96 6.02
N PHE A 235 -24.30 4.79 6.36
CA PHE A 235 -25.37 4.15 5.61
C PHE A 235 -26.60 4.02 6.51
N SER A 236 -27.79 4.25 5.95
CA SER A 236 -29.05 3.89 6.58
C SER A 236 -29.83 2.90 5.73
N LYS A 237 -30.63 2.07 6.38
CA LYS A 237 -31.36 1.01 5.71
C LYS A 237 -32.54 1.52 4.86
N ASN A 238 -33.19 2.62 5.27
CA ASN A 238 -34.43 3.11 4.67
C ASN A 238 -34.45 4.63 4.42
N GLY A 239 -33.31 5.32 4.57
CA GLY A 239 -33.29 6.78 4.69
C GLY A 239 -33.62 7.24 6.12
N ILE A 240 -32.96 8.30 6.59
CA ILE A 240 -33.34 9.01 7.82
C ILE A 240 -34.30 10.15 7.43
N PHE A 241 -35.54 10.12 7.93
CA PHE A 241 -36.49 11.21 7.67
C PHE A 241 -36.02 12.50 8.34
N GLY A 242 -35.83 13.56 7.54
CA GLY A 242 -35.19 14.81 7.99
C GLY A 242 -33.68 14.89 7.73
N GLY A 243 -33.05 13.79 7.29
CA GLY A 243 -31.62 13.69 7.01
C GLY A 243 -30.78 13.26 8.21
N TYR A 244 -29.56 12.80 7.94
CA TYR A 244 -28.52 12.60 8.94
C TYR A 244 -27.77 13.90 9.21
N ASP A 245 -27.60 14.24 10.48
CA ASP A 245 -26.78 15.37 10.92
C ASP A 245 -25.46 14.82 11.46
N SER A 246 -24.35 15.24 10.84
CA SER A 246 -23.02 14.74 11.18
C SER A 246 -22.34 15.51 12.31
N GLU A 247 -22.94 16.62 12.77
CA GLU A 247 -22.41 17.49 13.82
C GLU A 247 -23.04 17.25 15.19
N ASN A 248 -24.07 16.38 15.28
CA ASN A 248 -24.84 16.07 16.50
C ASN A 248 -24.75 14.59 16.91
#